data_AF-A0A2V9L0T7-F1
#
_entry.id   AF-A0A2V9L0T7-F1
#
_cell.length_a   1.000
_cell.length_b   1.000
_cell.length_c   1.000
_cell.angle_alpha   90.00
_cell.angle_beta   90.00
_cell.angle_gamma   90.00
#
_symmetry.space_group_name_H-M   'P 1'
#
loop_
_entity.id
_entity.type
_entity.pdbx_description
1 polymer ?
#
loop_
_entity_poly.entity_id
_entity_poly.type
_entity_poly.pdbx_seq_one_letter_code
_entity_poly.pdbx_strand_id
1 'polypeptide(L)' 'AWQTVHSSPGIEDIWQLHYAIDAGKPNNAPDEFIANPEENCKGYGLKLSAKPDGSFTVTNARNGYTKTYKAM' A
#
# COMPACT_ATOMS: atom_id res chain seq x y z
N ALA A 1 -17.42 -0.09 1.59
CA ALA A 1 -16.24 -0.86 1.16
C ALA A 1 -14.97 -0.33 1.85
N TRP A 2 -14.50 0.88 1.54
CA TRP A 2 -13.25 1.43 2.13
C TRP A 2 -13.25 1.53 3.65
N GLN A 3 -14.35 2.00 4.26
CA GLN A 3 -14.47 2.02 5.73
C GLN A 3 -14.33 0.63 6.34
N THR A 4 -14.96 -0.38 5.74
CA THR A 4 -14.86 -1.78 6.19
C THR A 4 -13.42 -2.30 6.12
N VAL A 5 -12.68 -1.98 5.06
CA VAL A 5 -11.27 -2.37 4.93
C VAL A 5 -10.44 -1.67 6.01
N HIS A 6 -10.56 -0.35 6.16
CA HIS A 6 -9.78 0.39 7.17
C HIS A 6 -10.10 -0.01 8.61
N SER A 7 -11.33 -0.47 8.89
CA SER A 7 -11.76 -0.86 10.24
C SER A 7 -11.62 -2.36 10.53
N SER A 8 -11.05 -3.16 9.62
CA SER A 8 -10.95 -4.60 9.82
C SER A 8 -9.88 -4.95 10.86
N PRO A 9 -10.20 -5.78 11.87
CA PRO A 9 -9.23 -6.16 12.90
C PRO A 9 -7.97 -6.79 12.29
N GLY A 10 -6.79 -6.37 12.77
CA GLY A 10 -5.50 -6.91 12.34
C GLY A 10 -4.92 -6.29 11.07
N ILE A 11 -5.58 -5.30 10.45
CA ILE A 11 -4.98 -4.52 9.36
C ILE A 11 -4.07 -3.44 9.96
N GLU A 12 -2.78 -3.52 9.64
CA GLU A 12 -1.80 -2.50 10.02
C GLU A 12 -1.76 -1.36 9.00
N ASP A 13 -1.61 -1.68 7.70
CA ASP A 13 -1.59 -0.70 6.62
C ASP A 13 -2.28 -1.21 5.36
N ILE A 14 -2.69 -0.25 4.53
CA ILE A 14 -3.22 -0.50 3.19
C ILE A 14 -2.23 0.06 2.18
N TRP A 15 -1.74 -0.80 1.29
CA TRP A 15 -0.97 -0.38 0.13
C TRP A 15 -1.86 -0.40 -1.11
N GLN A 16 -1.77 0.63 -1.93
CA GLN A 16 -2.56 0.73 -3.14
C GLN A 16 -1.67 0.72 -4.37
N LEU A 17 -2.01 -0.17 -5.31
CA LEU A 17 -1.40 -0.12 -6.63
C LEU A 17 -1.84 1.15 -7.37
N HIS A 18 -3.12 1.51 -7.29
CA HIS A 18 -3.68 2.66 -7.97
C HIS A 18 -4.60 3.46 -7.05
N TYR A 19 -4.54 4.79 -7.16
CA TYR A 19 -5.47 5.68 -6.48
C TYR A 19 -6.90 5.42 -6.97
N ALA A 20 -7.83 5.34 -6.02
CA ALA A 20 -9.26 5.21 -6.29
C ALA A 20 -9.89 6.60 -6.34
N ILE A 21 -10.11 7.12 -7.55
CA ILE A 21 -10.61 8.47 -7.81
C ILE A 21 -11.97 8.69 -7.12
N ASP A 22 -12.93 7.78 -7.35
CA ASP A 22 -14.29 7.87 -6.82
C ASP A 22 -14.37 7.64 -5.30
N ALA A 23 -13.31 7.14 -4.67
CA ALA A 23 -13.27 6.92 -3.22
C ALA A 23 -13.04 8.23 -2.44
N GLY A 24 -12.49 9.27 -3.09
CA GLY A 24 -12.07 10.50 -2.42
C GLY A 24 -10.81 10.31 -1.55
N LYS A 25 -10.12 11.43 -1.26
CA LYS A 25 -8.82 11.43 -0.59
C LYS A 25 -8.79 10.68 0.77
N PRO A 26 -9.78 10.80 1.66
CA PRO A 26 -9.73 10.17 2.98
C PRO A 26 -9.84 8.64 2.96
N ASN A 27 -10.29 8.05 1.85
CA ASN A 27 -10.51 6.61 1.73
C ASN A 27 -9.40 5.89 0.96
N ASN A 28 -8.36 6.63 0.56
CA ASN A 28 -7.16 6.09 -0.03
C ASN A 28 -6.08 5.96 1.05
N ALA A 29 -5.08 5.13 0.78
CA ALA A 29 -3.88 5.01 1.58
C ALA A 29 -3.10 6.34 1.62
N PRO A 30 -2.19 6.52 2.59
CA PRO A 30 -1.20 7.59 2.54
C PRO A 30 -0.43 7.60 1.22
N ASP A 31 -0.06 8.78 0.70
CA ASP A 31 0.56 8.93 -0.64
C ASP A 31 1.77 8.03 -0.85
N GLU A 32 2.61 7.90 0.17
CA GLU A 32 3.81 7.07 0.16
C GLU A 32 3.53 5.59 -0.15
N PHE A 33 2.33 5.09 0.18
CA PHE A 33 1.89 3.71 -0.04
C PHE A 33 1.11 3.51 -1.34
N ILE A 34 0.95 4.57 -2.15
CA ILE A 34 0.31 4.53 -3.46
C ILE A 34 1.37 4.50 -4.56
N ALA A 35 1.38 3.44 -5.36
CA ALA A 35 2.31 3.32 -6.49
C ALA A 35 1.94 4.22 -7.67
N ASN A 36 0.63 4.45 -7.89
CA ASN A 36 0.13 5.25 -9.00
C ASN A 36 -0.93 6.24 -8.49
N PRO A 37 -0.53 7.43 -7.99
CA PRO A 37 -1.46 8.43 -7.46
C PRO A 37 -2.12 9.28 -8.55
N GLU A 38 -1.53 9.34 -9.73
CA GLU A 38 -2.02 10.08 -10.89
C GLU A 38 -2.97 9.22 -11.73
N GLU A 39 -3.96 9.85 -12.38
CA GLU A 39 -4.89 9.16 -13.29
C GLU A 39 -4.18 8.60 -14.52
N ASN A 40 -3.31 9.40 -15.15
CA ASN A 40 -2.46 8.97 -16.26
C ASN A 40 -1.11 8.47 -15.75
N CYS A 41 -1.13 7.30 -15.10
CA CYS A 41 0.04 6.79 -14.41
C CYS A 41 1.08 6.12 -15.35
N LYS A 42 2.32 6.02 -14.86
CA LYS A 42 3.44 5.34 -15.53
C LYS A 42 3.46 3.81 -15.30
N GLY A 43 2.55 3.29 -14.47
CA GLY A 43 2.47 1.85 -14.18
C GLY A 43 3.55 1.35 -13.22
N TYR A 44 3.79 2.05 -12.11
CA TYR A 44 4.71 1.58 -11.07
C TYR A 44 4.13 0.39 -10.30
N GLY A 45 5.01 -0.47 -9.79
CA GLY A 45 4.65 -1.64 -9.00
C GLY A 45 4.92 -1.50 -7.51
N LEU A 46 4.30 -2.38 -6.73
CA LEU A 46 4.67 -2.67 -5.35
C LEU A 46 5.40 -4.01 -5.31
N LYS A 47 6.59 -4.02 -4.71
CA LYS A 47 7.39 -5.24 -4.55
C LYS A 47 7.31 -5.70 -3.11
N LEU A 48 6.91 -6.95 -2.89
CA LEU A 48 7.03 -7.62 -1.61
C LEU A 48 8.25 -8.55 -1.61
N SER A 49 9.01 -8.57 -0.53
CA SER A 49 10.10 -9.52 -0.29
C SER A 49 9.92 -10.16 1.09
N ALA A 50 9.65 -11.46 1.11
CA ALA A 50 9.46 -12.23 2.33
C ALA A 50 10.77 -12.91 2.76
N LYS A 51 10.93 -13.12 4.07
CA LYS A 51 12.05 -13.81 4.69
C LYS A 51 11.58 -15.08 5.40
N PRO A 52 12.46 -16.08 5.60
CA PRO A 52 12.11 -17.32 6.31
C PRO A 52 11.68 -17.12 7.77
N ASP A 53 12.07 -16.01 8.40
CA ASP A 53 11.66 -15.63 9.77
C ASP A 53 10.22 -15.09 9.82
N GLY A 54 9.50 -15.13 8.70
CA GLY A 54 8.12 -14.64 8.58
C GLY A 54 8.00 -13.13 8.45
N SER A 55 9.11 -12.38 8.49
CA SER A 55 9.12 -10.96 8.19
C SER A 55 8.97 -10.72 6.69
N PHE A 56 8.39 -9.58 6.32
CA PHE A 56 8.37 -9.14 4.91
C PHE A 56 8.57 -7.64 4.79
N THR A 57 9.09 -7.22 3.65
CA THR A 57 9.28 -5.81 3.30
C THR A 57 8.48 -5.50 2.05
N VAL A 58 7.72 -4.40 2.07
CA VAL A 58 7.05 -3.86 0.88
C VAL A 58 7.82 -2.63 0.42
N THR A 59 8.09 -2.53 -0.87
CA THR A 59 8.75 -1.38 -1.51
C THR A 59 7.86 -0.82 -2.62
N ASN A 60 7.63 0.48 -2.60
CA ASN A 60 6.96 1.19 -3.69
C ASN A 60 7.98 1.63 -4.74
N ALA A 61 7.85 1.10 -5.96
CA ALA A 61 8.79 1.40 -7.05
C ALA A 61 8.70 2.86 -7.55
N ARG A 62 7.60 3.58 -7.26
CA ARG A 62 7.44 4.99 -7.62
C ARG A 62 8.41 5.88 -6.87
N ASN A 63 8.48 5.71 -5.55
CA ASN A 63 9.12 6.65 -4.63
C ASN A 63 10.25 6.02 -3.80
N GLY A 64 10.47 4.70 -3.91
CA GLY A 64 11.47 3.97 -3.14
C GLY A 64 11.11 3.76 -1.67
N TYR A 65 9.92 4.20 -1.23
CA TYR A 65 9.48 4.02 0.15
C TYR A 65 9.36 2.53 0.48
N THR A 66 9.80 2.18 1.68
CA THR A 66 9.87 0.80 2.15
C THR A 66 9.40 0.70 3.59
N LYS A 67 8.55 -0.30 3.88
CA LYS A 67 8.17 -0.67 5.25
C LYS A 67 8.38 -2.17 5.45
N THR A 68 8.97 -2.51 6.59
CA THR A 68 9.18 -3.92 7.00
C THR A 68 8.24 -4.27 8.13
N TYR A 69 7.57 -5.41 7.98
CA TYR A 69 6.66 -6.00 8.94
C TYR A 69 7.31 -7.24 9.52
N LYS A 70 7.20 -7.40 10.84
CA LYS A 70 7.74 -8.57 11.55
C LYS A 70 6.66 -9.63 11.68
N ALA A 71 7.06 -10.90 11.71
CA ALA A 71 6.18 -11.95 12.20
C ALA A 71 5.79 -11.67 13.66
N MET A 72 4.57 -12.05 14.03
CA MET A 72 4.08 -12.02 15.42
C MET A 72 4.69 -13.16 16.23
#